data_AF-A0AAE1CYP5-F1
#
_entry.id   AF-A0AAE1CYP5-F1
#
_cell.length_a   1.000
_cell.length_b   1.000
_cell.length_c   1.000
_cell.angle_alpha   90.00
_cell.angle_beta   90.00
_cell.angle_gamma   90.00
#
_symmetry.space_group_name_H-M   'P 1'
#
loop_
_entity.id
_entity.type
_entity.pdbx_description
1 polymer ?
#
loop_
_entity_poly.entity_id
_entity_poly.type
_entity_poly.pdbx_seq_one_letter_code
_entity_poly.pdbx_strand_id
1 'polypeptide(L)'
;MSSEAKPPSKKKEGFLRRQAKSKTDYISEEELLKKDSVTPDDVLRLGKSTEKYLCPPEANIYGIDFTRFKLRDIDSNQVLFEVAKPPPSYDAEDQEEPEVSDPDEDPNAGRFVRYQFTPQFLKLKTVGATVEFVVGDKPVNKFRMIEKHYFRDRVLKCFDFEFGFCIPHSRNTVEHIYEFPKLSEDAIQEMVQHPYETRSDSFYFVEDRLIMHNKADYAYNGGGHS
;
A
#
# COMPACT_ATOMS: atom_id res chain seq x y z
N MET A 1 10.40 -36.18 -64.97
CA MET A 1 11.34 -35.48 -64.08
C MET A 1 10.51 -34.70 -63.07
N SER A 2 10.71 -35.08 -61.80
CA SER A 2 10.38 -34.43 -60.53
C SER A 2 8.97 -33.86 -60.30
N SER A 3 8.17 -34.68 -59.63
CA SER A 3 7.09 -34.26 -58.72
C SER A 3 7.70 -33.91 -57.35
N GLU A 4 7.68 -32.64 -56.95
CA GLU A 4 7.98 -32.22 -55.57
C GLU A 4 6.69 -31.80 -54.86
N ALA A 5 6.31 -32.56 -53.84
CA ALA A 5 5.24 -32.23 -52.91
C ALA A 5 5.76 -31.22 -51.88
N LYS A 6 5.08 -30.07 -51.73
CA LYS A 6 5.31 -29.13 -50.64
C LYS A 6 4.77 -29.72 -49.31
N PRO A 7 5.48 -29.59 -48.18
CA PRO A 7 4.98 -30.05 -46.88
C PRO A 7 3.88 -29.12 -46.35
N PRO A 8 2.93 -29.62 -45.54
CA PRO A 8 1.89 -28.78 -44.95
C PRO A 8 2.47 -27.89 -43.85
N SER A 9 2.09 -26.62 -43.88
CA SER A 9 2.51 -25.59 -42.93
C SER A 9 2.05 -25.88 -41.50
N LYS A 10 3.01 -26.11 -40.59
CA LYS A 10 2.83 -26.13 -39.12
C LYS A 10 2.52 -24.74 -38.54
N LYS A 11 1.45 -24.08 -38.97
CA LYS A 11 1.07 -22.73 -38.51
C LYS A 11 -0.26 -22.65 -37.74
N LYS A 12 -0.87 -23.77 -37.35
CA LYS A 12 -2.13 -23.78 -36.57
C LYS A 12 -2.03 -24.27 -35.12
N GLU A 13 -0.91 -24.83 -34.68
CA GLU A 13 -0.73 -25.23 -33.26
C GLU A 13 -0.32 -24.07 -32.33
N GLY A 14 0.18 -22.95 -32.88
CA GLY A 14 0.63 -21.81 -32.08
C GLY A 14 -0.48 -20.86 -31.61
N PHE A 15 -1.68 -20.95 -32.17
CA PHE A 15 -2.76 -19.99 -31.90
C PHE A 15 -3.77 -20.50 -30.85
N LEU A 16 -3.86 -21.82 -30.65
CA LEU A 16 -4.71 -22.43 -29.62
C LEU A 16 -3.99 -22.61 -28.27
N ARG A 17 -2.66 -22.40 -28.22
CA ARG A 17 -1.87 -22.46 -26.97
C ARG A 17 -1.79 -21.13 -26.22
N ARG A 18 -2.34 -20.04 -26.77
CA ARG A 18 -2.38 -18.71 -26.12
C ARG A 18 -3.70 -18.37 -25.42
N GLN A 19 -4.68 -19.27 -25.43
CA GLN A 19 -5.98 -19.06 -24.76
C GLN A 19 -6.19 -19.94 -23.51
N ALA A 20 -5.11 -20.48 -22.92
CA ALA A 20 -5.15 -21.28 -21.69
C ALA A 20 -4.14 -20.81 -20.61
N LYS A 21 -3.87 -19.49 -20.53
CA LYS A 21 -3.21 -18.85 -19.39
C LYS A 21 -4.04 -17.64 -18.95
N SER A 22 -5.20 -17.92 -18.39
CA SER A 22 -6.08 -16.95 -17.73
C SER A 22 -6.63 -17.57 -16.44
N LYS A 23 -5.73 -18.17 -15.65
CA LYS A 23 -5.83 -18.22 -14.20
C LYS A 23 -4.72 -17.29 -13.72
N THR A 24 -5.12 -16.17 -13.12
CA THR A 24 -4.26 -15.20 -12.45
C THR A 24 -3.21 -15.95 -11.63
N ASP A 25 -1.94 -15.66 -11.91
CA ASP A 25 -0.80 -16.30 -11.23
C ASP A 25 -0.67 -15.66 -9.83
N TYR A 26 -1.62 -15.92 -8.93
CA TYR A 26 -1.58 -15.41 -7.57
C TYR A 26 -0.32 -15.94 -6.85
N ILE A 27 0.30 -15.10 -6.03
CA ILE A 27 1.40 -15.50 -5.15
C ILE A 27 0.91 -15.53 -3.71
N SER A 28 1.35 -16.52 -2.94
CA SER A 28 1.02 -16.65 -1.52
C SER A 28 1.95 -15.80 -0.66
N GLU A 29 1.50 -15.43 0.55
CA GLU A 29 2.32 -14.73 1.52
C GLU A 29 3.54 -15.58 1.92
N GLU A 30 3.37 -16.89 2.08
CA GLU A 30 4.43 -17.81 2.46
C GLU A 30 5.54 -17.90 1.40
N GLU A 31 5.20 -17.70 0.12
CA GLU A 31 6.18 -17.58 -0.95
C GLU A 31 6.95 -16.26 -0.85
N LEU A 32 6.28 -15.15 -0.57
CA LEU A 32 6.92 -13.83 -0.43
C LEU A 32 7.86 -13.75 0.77
N LEU A 33 7.47 -14.33 1.90
CA LEU A 33 8.27 -14.37 3.12
C LEU A 33 9.58 -15.17 2.97
N LYS A 34 9.70 -16.01 1.93
CA LYS A 34 10.91 -16.77 1.63
C LYS A 34 11.84 -16.06 0.65
N LYS A 35 11.45 -14.91 0.10
CA LYS A 35 12.28 -14.15 -0.85
C LYS A 35 13.25 -13.26 -0.09
N ASP A 36 14.45 -13.13 -0.62
CA ASP A 36 15.43 -12.16 -0.12
C ASP A 36 14.96 -10.71 -0.31
N SER A 37 14.16 -10.46 -1.34
CA SER A 37 13.56 -9.17 -1.63
C SER A 37 12.22 -9.32 -2.34
N VAL A 38 11.22 -8.58 -1.86
CA VAL A 38 9.90 -8.47 -2.47
C VAL A 38 9.88 -7.29 -3.44
N THR A 39 9.32 -7.50 -4.62
CA THR A 39 9.25 -6.53 -5.72
C THR A 39 7.83 -5.99 -5.92
N PRO A 40 7.64 -4.90 -6.68
CA PRO A 40 6.30 -4.41 -7.03
C PRO A 40 5.42 -5.48 -7.72
N ASP A 41 5.98 -6.24 -8.66
CA ASP A 41 5.26 -7.28 -9.40
C ASP A 41 4.76 -8.41 -8.49
N ASP A 42 5.49 -8.70 -7.42
CA ASP A 42 5.10 -9.68 -6.42
C ASP A 42 3.82 -9.24 -5.69
N VAL A 43 3.79 -8.02 -5.16
CA VAL A 43 2.63 -7.54 -4.38
C VAL A 43 1.42 -7.27 -5.27
N LEU A 44 1.62 -6.95 -6.55
CA LEU A 44 0.52 -6.86 -7.53
C LEU A 44 -0.19 -8.21 -7.73
N ARG A 45 0.49 -9.33 -7.49
CA ARG A 45 -0.05 -10.68 -7.58
C ARG A 45 -0.70 -11.19 -6.29
N LEU A 46 -0.67 -10.42 -5.19
CA LEU A 46 -1.40 -10.78 -3.96
C LEU A 46 -2.92 -10.69 -4.17
N GLY A 47 -3.62 -11.77 -3.79
CA GLY A 47 -5.08 -11.85 -3.84
C GLY A 47 -5.79 -11.46 -2.53
N LYS A 48 -5.06 -11.38 -1.42
CA LYS A 48 -5.57 -11.16 -0.06
C LYS A 48 -4.59 -10.31 0.74
N SER A 49 -5.08 -9.70 1.83
CA SER A 49 -4.22 -8.99 2.78
C SER A 49 -3.23 -9.96 3.42
N THR A 50 -1.99 -9.53 3.66
CA THR A 50 -1.03 -10.39 4.37
C THR A 50 -1.27 -10.35 5.89
N GLU A 51 -0.96 -11.44 6.58
CA GLU A 51 -1.01 -11.51 8.04
C GLU A 51 0.24 -10.89 8.67
N LYS A 52 1.41 -11.14 8.08
CA LYS A 52 2.70 -10.64 8.56
C LYS A 52 3.21 -9.48 7.72
N TYR A 53 4.19 -8.77 8.25
CA TYR A 53 4.94 -7.80 7.48
C TYR A 53 5.96 -8.49 6.57
N LEU A 54 5.94 -8.15 5.28
CA LEU A 54 6.87 -8.65 4.27
C LEU A 54 8.29 -8.05 4.31
N CYS A 55 8.54 -7.06 5.19
CA CYS A 55 9.88 -6.55 5.45
C CYS A 55 10.01 -6.09 6.91
N PRO A 56 11.21 -6.23 7.51
CA PRO A 56 11.49 -5.71 8.83
C PRO A 56 11.67 -4.17 8.79
N PRO A 57 11.52 -3.45 9.92
CA PRO A 57 11.70 -2.00 9.98
C PRO A 57 13.07 -1.52 9.47
N GLU A 58 14.12 -2.30 9.70
CA GLU A 58 15.50 -2.00 9.32
C GLU A 58 15.70 -2.00 7.79
N ALA A 59 14.73 -2.51 7.02
CA ALA A 59 14.74 -2.39 5.56
C ALA A 59 14.63 -0.92 5.10
N ASN A 60 14.14 -0.02 5.95
CA ASN A 60 14.09 1.43 5.71
C ASN A 60 15.46 2.09 5.90
N ILE A 61 16.44 1.66 5.10
CA ILE A 61 17.82 2.19 5.13
C ILE A 61 17.96 3.63 4.61
N TYR A 62 16.85 4.24 4.17
CA TYR A 62 16.76 5.58 3.61
C TYR A 62 16.29 6.62 4.64
N GLY A 63 15.89 6.18 5.84
CA GLY A 63 15.36 7.07 6.88
C GLY A 63 14.09 7.80 6.40
N ILE A 64 13.24 7.13 5.62
CA ILE A 64 11.96 7.70 5.22
C ILE A 64 11.04 7.70 6.44
N ASP A 65 10.55 8.87 6.84
CA ASP A 65 9.62 8.96 7.96
C ASP A 65 8.41 9.83 7.64
N PHE A 66 7.22 9.26 7.82
CA PHE A 66 5.94 9.92 7.54
C PHE A 66 5.54 10.78 8.74
N THR A 67 5.55 12.10 8.56
CA THR A 67 5.33 13.06 9.64
C THR A 67 3.91 13.60 9.68
N ARG A 68 3.17 13.57 8.56
CA ARG A 68 1.77 14.00 8.52
C ARG A 68 1.00 13.27 7.44
N PHE A 69 -0.25 12.92 7.76
CA PHE A 69 -1.21 12.35 6.82
C PHE A 69 -2.55 13.07 7.00
N LYS A 70 -3.10 13.58 5.89
CA LYS A 70 -4.40 14.26 5.85
C LYS A 70 -5.22 13.73 4.69
N LEU A 71 -6.43 13.29 4.98
CA LEU A 71 -7.40 12.83 4.00
C LEU A 71 -8.55 13.82 3.89
N ARG A 72 -8.85 14.27 2.66
CA ARG A 72 -9.98 15.16 2.37
C ARG A 72 -10.88 14.60 1.28
N ASP A 73 -12.17 14.86 1.38
CA ASP A 73 -13.08 14.74 0.24
C ASP A 73 -12.76 15.85 -0.78
N ILE A 74 -12.55 15.48 -2.04
CA ILE A 74 -12.20 16.46 -3.08
C ILE A 74 -13.39 17.32 -3.47
N ASP A 75 -14.60 16.76 -3.44
CA ASP A 75 -15.79 17.47 -3.90
C ASP A 75 -16.22 18.55 -2.90
N SER A 76 -16.16 18.25 -1.60
CA SER A 76 -16.56 19.18 -0.53
C SER A 76 -15.40 19.92 0.16
N ASN A 77 -14.16 19.50 -0.06
CA ASN A 77 -12.98 19.90 0.72
C ASN A 77 -13.05 19.60 2.23
N GLN A 78 -14.01 18.77 2.68
CA GLN A 78 -14.08 18.35 4.07
C GLN A 78 -12.86 17.49 4.43
N VAL A 79 -12.19 17.82 5.53
CA VAL A 79 -11.16 16.95 6.11
C VAL A 79 -11.84 15.77 6.80
N LEU A 80 -11.54 14.57 6.33
CA LEU A 80 -12.12 13.32 6.80
C LEU A 80 -11.27 12.68 7.91
N PHE A 81 -9.95 12.89 7.83
CA PHE A 81 -8.98 12.38 8.80
C PHE A 81 -7.70 13.20 8.72
N GLU A 82 -7.06 13.43 9.86
CA GLU A 82 -5.74 14.06 9.91
C GLU A 82 -4.97 13.57 11.13
N VAL A 83 -3.69 13.25 10.91
CA VAL A 83 -2.74 12.93 11.97
C VAL A 83 -1.39 13.55 11.62
N ALA A 84 -0.71 14.07 12.62
CA ALA A 84 0.65 14.57 12.51
C ALA A 84 1.46 14.06 13.69
N LYS A 85 2.72 13.69 13.45
CA LYS A 85 3.68 13.48 14.51
C LYS A 85 3.93 14.82 15.21
N PRO A 86 4.15 14.83 16.54
CA PRO A 86 4.55 16.04 17.22
C PRO A 86 5.85 16.59 16.60
N PRO A 87 6.02 17.92 16.52
CA PRO A 87 7.27 18.49 16.04
C PRO A 87 8.41 18.04 16.97
N PRO A 88 9.61 17.76 16.45
CA PRO A 88 10.77 17.54 17.31
C PRO A 88 10.96 18.80 18.16
N SER A 89 11.08 18.65 19.48
CA SER A 89 11.31 19.77 20.39
C SER A 89 12.70 20.35 20.12
N TYR A 90 12.76 21.53 19.52
CA TYR A 90 14.02 22.24 19.22
C TYR A 90 14.63 22.94 20.45
N ASP A 91 14.07 22.76 21.65
CA ASP A 91 14.47 23.47 22.88
C ASP A 91 15.38 22.65 23.82
N ALA A 92 15.88 21.48 23.40
CA ALA A 92 16.87 20.72 24.14
C ALA A 92 18.26 20.86 23.48
N GLU A 93 18.91 22.02 23.67
CA GLU A 93 20.33 22.22 23.33
C GLU A 93 21.30 21.46 24.25
N ASP A 94 20.86 20.51 25.07
CA ASP A 94 21.74 19.70 25.91
C ASP A 94 21.33 18.23 25.87
N GLN A 95 22.15 17.43 25.17
CA GLN A 95 22.39 16.00 25.44
C GLN A 95 21.14 15.09 25.51
N GLU A 96 20.48 14.87 24.38
CA GLU A 96 19.77 13.59 24.21
C GLU A 96 20.77 12.58 23.62
N GLU A 97 21.35 11.76 24.50
CA GLU A 97 21.85 10.45 24.10
C GLU A 97 20.75 9.76 23.26
N PRO A 98 21.10 8.98 22.21
CA PRO A 98 20.08 8.30 21.42
C PRO A 98 19.17 7.55 22.37
N GLU A 99 17.86 7.88 22.38
CA GLU A 99 16.87 7.19 23.19
C GLU A 99 17.13 5.71 23.04
N VAL A 100 17.57 5.07 24.13
CA VAL A 100 17.82 3.64 24.14
C VAL A 100 16.45 3.04 23.95
N SER A 101 16.13 2.62 22.72
CA SER A 101 14.88 1.96 22.39
C SER A 101 14.64 0.90 23.46
N ASP A 102 13.52 1.01 24.18
CA ASP A 102 13.18 0.03 25.20
C ASP A 102 13.21 -1.34 24.49
N PRO A 103 14.03 -2.31 24.93
CA PRO A 103 14.12 -3.59 24.27
C PRO A 103 12.78 -4.35 24.24
N ASP A 104 11.78 -3.89 24.99
CA ASP A 104 10.41 -4.39 24.99
C ASP A 104 9.44 -3.62 24.06
N GLU A 105 9.87 -2.56 23.36
CA GLU A 105 9.04 -1.88 22.35
C GLU A 105 8.82 -2.76 21.12
N ASP A 106 7.55 -2.87 20.68
CA ASP A 106 7.21 -3.59 19.45
C ASP A 106 7.94 -2.92 18.27
N PRO A 107 8.82 -3.64 17.55
CA PRO A 107 9.53 -3.07 16.39
C PRO A 107 8.57 -2.64 15.27
N ASN A 108 7.31 -3.07 15.30
CA ASN A 108 6.27 -2.65 14.36
C ASN A 108 5.36 -1.53 14.90
N ALA A 109 5.68 -0.94 16.05
CA ALA A 109 4.98 0.22 16.58
C ALA A 109 4.87 1.30 15.50
N GLY A 110 3.65 1.81 15.28
CA GLY A 110 3.36 2.83 14.26
C GLY A 110 3.20 2.33 12.81
N ARG A 111 3.40 1.02 12.53
CA ARG A 111 3.17 0.45 11.17
C ARG A 111 1.74 -0.03 10.94
N PHE A 112 0.89 0.03 11.97
CA PHE A 112 -0.53 -0.33 11.90
C PHE A 112 -1.42 0.86 12.27
N VAL A 113 -2.45 1.14 11.47
CA VAL A 113 -3.44 2.19 11.75
C VAL A 113 -4.85 1.64 11.71
N ARG A 114 -5.65 1.97 12.74
CA ARG A 114 -7.07 1.63 12.80
C ARG A 114 -7.92 2.85 12.48
N TYR A 115 -8.63 2.81 11.36
CA TYR A 115 -9.49 3.89 10.92
C TYR A 115 -10.94 3.67 11.35
N GLN A 116 -11.57 4.75 11.82
CA GLN A 116 -13.00 4.80 12.10
C GLN A 116 -13.64 5.87 11.22
N PHE A 117 -14.46 5.43 10.28
CA PHE A 117 -15.19 6.28 9.36
C PHE A 117 -16.70 6.06 9.50
N THR A 118 -17.47 6.98 8.93
CA THR A 118 -18.92 6.86 8.81
C THR A 118 -19.31 6.09 7.53
N PRO A 119 -20.54 5.58 7.41
CA PRO A 119 -20.99 4.91 6.19
C PRO A 119 -20.91 5.80 4.94
N GLN A 120 -20.99 7.12 5.13
CA GLN A 120 -20.91 8.10 4.05
C GLN A 120 -19.56 8.06 3.32
N PHE A 121 -18.49 7.64 4.01
CA PHE A 121 -17.15 7.49 3.43
C PHE A 121 -17.15 6.55 2.21
N LEU A 122 -17.89 5.44 2.29
CA LEU A 122 -18.00 4.45 1.21
C LEU A 122 -18.75 4.97 -0.03
N LYS A 123 -19.40 6.13 0.08
CA LYS A 123 -20.16 6.77 -1.00
C LYS A 123 -19.37 7.90 -1.68
N LEU A 124 -18.19 8.22 -1.18
CA LEU A 124 -17.31 9.22 -1.79
C LEU A 124 -16.80 8.70 -3.15
N LYS A 125 -16.58 9.63 -4.08
CA LYS A 125 -16.03 9.32 -5.40
C LYS A 125 -14.52 9.45 -5.41
N THR A 126 -14.03 10.55 -4.87
CA THR A 126 -12.62 10.91 -4.94
C THR A 126 -12.18 11.55 -3.63
N VAL A 127 -11.06 11.07 -3.09
CA VAL A 127 -10.41 11.67 -1.92
C VAL A 127 -8.98 12.06 -2.24
N GLY A 128 -8.52 13.15 -1.65
CA GLY A 128 -7.13 13.59 -1.70
C GLY A 128 -6.43 13.22 -0.41
N ALA A 129 -5.32 12.48 -0.50
CA ALA A 129 -4.47 12.18 0.63
C ALA A 129 -3.19 13.01 0.54
N THR A 130 -3.06 14.03 1.38
CA THR A 130 -1.81 14.77 1.55
C THR A 130 -0.91 14.02 2.51
N VAL A 131 0.31 13.77 2.09
CA VAL A 131 1.33 13.06 2.87
C VAL A 131 2.56 13.93 2.97
N GLU A 132 3.05 14.16 4.19
CA GLU A 132 4.35 14.77 4.45
C GLU A 132 5.29 13.75 5.04
N PHE A 133 6.52 13.74 4.54
CA PHE A 133 7.55 12.83 5.00
C PHE A 133 8.94 13.45 4.89
N VAL A 134 9.86 12.98 5.71
CA VAL A 134 11.28 13.33 5.63
C VAL A 134 12.07 12.18 5.03
N VAL A 135 13.23 12.51 4.46
CA VAL A 135 14.21 11.56 3.91
C VAL A 135 15.53 11.78 4.62
N GLY A 136 16.21 10.69 5.00
CA GLY A 136 17.52 10.72 5.61
C GLY A 136 18.64 11.03 4.60
N ASP A 137 19.83 10.50 4.87
CA ASP A 137 21.07 10.91 4.22
C ASP A 137 21.24 10.35 2.80
N LYS A 138 20.50 9.27 2.47
CA LYS A 138 20.62 8.59 1.18
C LYS A 138 19.59 9.14 0.18
N PRO A 139 19.99 9.39 -1.07
CA PRO A 139 19.05 9.76 -2.11
C PRO A 139 18.07 8.62 -2.38
N VAL A 140 16.80 8.97 -2.57
CA VAL A 140 15.74 7.99 -2.85
C VAL A 140 15.35 8.12 -4.30
N ASN A 141 15.57 7.06 -5.07
CA ASN A 141 15.23 7.00 -6.49
C ASN A 141 14.05 6.05 -6.71
N LYS A 142 13.16 6.41 -7.64
CA LYS A 142 11.96 5.62 -7.99
C LYS A 142 11.15 5.23 -6.75
N PHE A 143 10.91 6.19 -5.86
CA PHE A 143 10.07 5.94 -4.70
C PHE A 143 8.63 5.71 -5.17
N ARG A 144 8.07 4.56 -4.80
CA ARG A 144 6.76 4.08 -5.26
C ARG A 144 6.00 3.45 -4.11
N MET A 145 4.69 3.66 -4.06
CA MET A 145 3.79 2.98 -3.14
C MET A 145 2.73 2.22 -3.92
N ILE A 146 2.56 0.94 -3.56
CA ILE A 146 1.42 0.13 -3.97
C ILE A 146 0.56 -0.09 -2.73
N GLU A 147 -0.67 0.37 -2.77
CA GLU A 147 -1.63 0.19 -1.70
C GLU A 147 -2.82 -0.66 -2.17
N LYS A 148 -3.06 -1.79 -1.50
CA LYS A 148 -4.16 -2.69 -1.81
C LYS A 148 -5.16 -2.71 -0.68
N HIS A 149 -6.43 -2.56 -1.03
CA HIS A 149 -7.57 -2.65 -0.12
C HIS A 149 -8.32 -3.94 -0.37
N TYR A 150 -8.71 -4.60 0.71
CA TYR A 150 -9.40 -5.88 0.71
C TYR A 150 -10.62 -5.80 1.63
N PHE A 151 -11.70 -6.48 1.26
CA PHE A 151 -12.76 -6.83 2.19
C PHE A 151 -12.81 -8.34 2.28
N ARG A 152 -12.46 -8.88 3.45
CA ARG A 152 -12.19 -10.32 3.63
C ARG A 152 -11.17 -10.80 2.59
N ASP A 153 -11.57 -11.78 1.78
CA ASP A 153 -10.76 -12.43 0.76
C ASP A 153 -10.87 -11.79 -0.63
N ARG A 154 -11.48 -10.60 -0.75
CA ARG A 154 -11.70 -9.92 -2.03
C ARG A 154 -10.92 -8.62 -2.12
N VAL A 155 -10.10 -8.47 -3.15
CA VAL A 155 -9.51 -7.17 -3.52
C VAL A 155 -10.62 -6.19 -3.91
N LEU A 156 -10.67 -5.05 -3.22
CA LEU A 156 -11.56 -3.94 -3.55
C LEU A 156 -10.93 -3.04 -4.61
N LYS A 157 -9.67 -2.64 -4.39
CA LYS A 157 -8.93 -1.73 -5.25
C LYS A 157 -7.44 -1.85 -4.97
N CYS A 158 -6.64 -1.64 -6.01
CA CYS A 158 -5.20 -1.47 -5.94
C CYS A 158 -4.89 -0.06 -6.43
N PHE A 159 -4.17 0.71 -5.62
CA PHE A 159 -3.63 2.02 -5.96
C PHE A 159 -2.12 1.89 -6.11
N ASP A 160 -1.56 2.62 -7.06
CA ASP A 160 -0.17 2.52 -7.45
C ASP A 160 0.32 3.92 -7.78
N PHE A 161 1.17 4.47 -6.90
CA PHE A 161 1.60 5.85 -6.95
C PHE A 161 3.12 5.92 -6.99
N GLU A 162 3.64 6.73 -7.91
CA GLU A 162 5.05 7.06 -7.98
C GLU A 162 5.28 8.45 -7.37
N PHE A 163 6.14 8.50 -6.36
CA PHE A 163 6.64 9.76 -5.80
C PHE A 163 7.81 10.29 -6.63
N GLY A 164 8.61 9.38 -7.22
CA GLY A 164 9.77 9.72 -8.03
C GLY A 164 11.06 9.87 -7.23
N PHE A 165 11.84 10.90 -7.52
CA PHE A 165 13.10 11.19 -6.82
C PHE A 165 12.85 12.05 -5.59
N CYS A 166 13.41 11.65 -4.43
CA CYS A 166 13.38 12.46 -3.22
C CYS A 166 14.81 12.86 -2.81
N ILE A 167 14.96 14.13 -2.50
CA ILE A 167 16.24 14.75 -2.16
C ILE A 167 16.67 14.28 -0.75
N PRO A 168 17.95 13.93 -0.51
CA PRO A 168 18.45 13.67 0.84
C PRO A 168 18.20 14.84 1.79
N HIS A 169 18.04 14.56 3.08
CA HIS A 169 17.84 15.57 4.14
C HIS A 169 16.72 16.57 3.86
N SER A 170 15.65 16.14 3.20
CA SER A 170 14.56 17.01 2.80
C SER A 170 13.24 16.59 3.43
N ARG A 171 12.35 17.57 3.63
CA ARG A 171 10.93 17.34 3.86
C ARG A 171 10.21 17.43 2.52
N ASN A 172 9.38 16.44 2.24
CA ASN A 172 8.63 16.29 1.00
C ASN A 172 7.14 16.29 1.31
N THR A 173 6.34 16.80 0.38
CA THR A 173 4.89 16.79 0.45
C THR A 173 4.34 16.30 -0.88
N VAL A 174 3.43 15.35 -0.84
CA VAL A 174 2.70 14.85 -2.01
C VAL A 174 1.21 14.80 -1.72
N GLU A 175 0.38 15.02 -2.73
CA GLU A 175 -1.05 14.70 -2.67
C GLU A 175 -1.36 13.57 -3.64
N HIS A 176 -1.82 12.44 -3.12
CA HIS A 176 -2.33 11.33 -3.92
C HIS A 176 -3.84 11.45 -4.08
N ILE A 177 -4.32 11.24 -5.31
CA ILE A 177 -5.74 11.29 -5.64
C ILE A 177 -6.26 9.87 -5.76
N TYR A 178 -7.19 9.51 -4.88
CA TYR A 178 -7.80 8.19 -4.81
C TYR A 178 -9.18 8.24 -5.45
N GLU A 179 -9.36 7.53 -6.55
CA GLU A 179 -10.67 7.27 -7.14
C GLU A 179 -11.25 5.97 -6.58
N PHE A 180 -12.33 6.09 -5.82
CA PHE A 180 -12.95 4.96 -5.15
C PHE A 180 -13.65 4.03 -6.14
N PRO A 181 -13.62 2.71 -5.93
CA PRO A 181 -14.40 1.78 -6.72
C PRO A 181 -15.89 2.03 -6.48
N LYS A 182 -16.72 1.80 -7.51
CA LYS A 182 -18.17 1.77 -7.34
C LYS A 182 -18.54 0.49 -6.58
N LEU A 183 -19.03 0.64 -5.35
CA LEU A 183 -19.54 -0.45 -4.53
C LEU A 183 -21.05 -0.57 -4.72
N SER A 184 -21.58 -1.80 -4.67
CA SER A 184 -23.03 -2.02 -4.59
C SER A 184 -23.54 -1.68 -3.19
N GLU A 185 -24.84 -1.39 -3.06
CA GLU A 185 -25.44 -1.11 -1.76
C GLU A 185 -25.26 -2.29 -0.79
N ASP A 186 -25.43 -3.53 -1.25
CA ASP A 186 -25.18 -4.73 -0.44
C ASP A 186 -23.73 -4.81 0.06
N ALA A 187 -22.75 -4.45 -0.78
CA ALA A 187 -21.35 -4.45 -0.37
C ALA A 187 -21.06 -3.36 0.67
N ILE A 188 -21.67 -2.18 0.52
CA ILE A 188 -21.58 -1.11 1.51
C ILE A 188 -22.17 -1.57 2.84
N GLN A 189 -23.35 -2.19 2.83
CA GLN A 189 -24.01 -2.70 4.03
C GLN A 189 -23.17 -3.77 4.72
N GLU A 190 -22.62 -4.73 3.98
CA GLU A 190 -21.71 -5.75 4.52
C GLU A 190 -20.49 -5.10 5.19
N MET A 191 -19.82 -4.16 4.52
CA MET A 191 -18.64 -3.47 5.06
C MET A 191 -18.94 -2.64 6.32
N VAL A 192 -20.16 -2.07 6.43
CA VAL A 192 -20.61 -1.34 7.62
C VAL A 192 -20.90 -2.29 8.78
N GLN A 193 -21.50 -3.45 8.52
CA GLN A 193 -21.86 -4.44 9.55
C GLN A 193 -20.65 -5.23 10.08
N HIS A 194 -19.54 -5.25 9.35
CA HIS A 194 -18.36 -6.04 9.66
C HIS A 194 -17.11 -5.15 9.82
N PRO A 195 -17.04 -4.36 10.92
CA PRO A 195 -15.91 -3.47 11.15
C PRO A 195 -14.59 -4.25 11.21
N TYR A 196 -13.52 -3.65 10.68
CA TYR A 196 -12.16 -4.19 10.66
C TYR A 196 -11.94 -5.46 9.80
N GLU A 197 -12.98 -5.92 9.08
CA GLU A 197 -12.84 -6.92 8.01
C GLU A 197 -12.46 -6.29 6.66
N THR A 198 -12.54 -4.95 6.56
CA THR A 198 -11.85 -4.21 5.50
C THR A 198 -10.43 -3.90 5.99
N ARG A 199 -9.44 -4.26 5.19
CA ARG A 199 -8.01 -4.11 5.51
C ARG A 199 -7.25 -3.57 4.31
N SER A 200 -6.10 -2.95 4.58
CA SER A 200 -5.16 -2.59 3.52
C SER A 200 -3.73 -2.99 3.86
N ASP A 201 -2.96 -3.21 2.80
CA ASP A 201 -1.51 -3.25 2.84
C ASP A 201 -0.96 -2.12 1.97
N SER A 202 -0.08 -1.30 2.54
CA SER A 202 0.65 -0.23 1.85
C SER A 202 2.13 -0.63 1.76
N PHE A 203 2.57 -0.99 0.56
CA PHE A 203 3.92 -1.45 0.25
C PHE A 203 4.73 -0.32 -0.39
N TYR A 204 5.88 -0.01 0.16
CA TYR A 204 6.73 1.10 -0.30
C TYR A 204 8.04 0.55 -0.85
N PHE A 205 8.39 1.01 -2.05
CA PHE A 205 9.52 0.52 -2.82
C PHE A 205 10.48 1.64 -3.16
N VAL A 206 11.77 1.34 -3.11
CA VAL A 206 12.84 2.18 -3.65
C VAL A 206 13.69 1.30 -4.56
N GLU A 207 13.87 1.71 -5.81
CA GLU A 207 14.53 0.88 -6.85
C GLU A 207 13.98 -0.56 -6.90
N ASP A 208 12.64 -0.68 -6.92
CA ASP A 208 11.90 -1.95 -7.00
C ASP A 208 12.14 -2.94 -5.85
N ARG A 209 12.68 -2.47 -4.72
CA ARG A 209 12.86 -3.25 -3.50
C ARG A 209 11.96 -2.74 -2.39
N LEU A 210 11.23 -3.66 -1.74
CA LEU A 210 10.39 -3.34 -0.59
C LEU A 210 11.26 -2.84 0.58
N ILE A 211 10.98 -1.62 1.05
CA ILE A 211 11.71 -0.98 2.16
C ILE A 211 10.81 -0.72 3.38
N MET A 212 9.50 -0.62 3.17
CA MET A 212 8.54 -0.38 4.24
C MET A 212 7.21 -1.00 3.85
N HIS A 213 6.50 -1.52 4.84
CA HIS A 213 5.19 -2.11 4.66
C HIS A 213 4.32 -1.75 5.86
N ASN A 214 3.26 -1.01 5.61
CA ASN A 214 2.31 -0.57 6.62
C ASN A 214 0.97 -1.25 6.39
N LYS A 215 0.19 -1.38 7.46
CA LYS A 215 -1.11 -2.06 7.46
C LYS A 215 -2.18 -1.15 8.04
N ALA A 216 -3.42 -1.35 7.62
CA ALA A 216 -4.54 -0.72 8.27
C ALA A 216 -5.78 -1.61 8.28
N ASP A 217 -6.68 -1.34 9.22
CA ASP A 217 -8.05 -1.82 9.20
C ASP A 217 -9.07 -0.68 9.31
N TYR A 218 -10.27 -0.94 8.83
CA TYR A 218 -11.29 0.09 8.65
C TYR A 218 -12.62 -0.34 9.24
N ALA A 219 -13.23 0.54 10.03
CA ALA A 219 -14.64 0.48 10.38
C ALA A 219 -15.41 1.61 9.70
N TYR A 220 -16.62 1.32 9.25
CA TYR A 220 -17.50 2.28 8.57
C TYR A 220 -18.82 2.50 9.32
N ASN A 221 -18.92 2.05 10.57
CA ASN A 221 -20.13 2.14 11.39
C ASN A 221 -20.26 3.46 12.16
N GLY A 222 -19.37 4.44 11.91
CA GLY A 222 -19.44 5.77 12.52
C GLY A 222 -19.01 5.84 13.98
N GLY A 223 -18.30 4.82 14.50
CA GLY A 223 -17.75 4.84 15.85
C GLY A 223 -18.83 4.98 16.93
N GLY A 224 -19.98 4.32 16.75
CA GLY A 224 -21.07 4.35 17.73
C GLY A 224 -20.53 4.11 19.14
N HIS A 225 -20.69 5.11 20.01
CA HIS A 225 -20.46 4.95 21.44
C HIS A 225 -21.22 3.71 21.92
N SER A 226 -20.47 2.69 22.30
CA SER A 226 -20.92 1.70 23.29
C SER A 226 -20.95 2.36 24.66
#